data_AF-A0A9D8BB54-F1
#
_entry.id   AF-A0A9D8BB54-F1
#
_cell.length_a   1.000
_cell.length_b   1.000
_cell.length_c   1.000
_cell.angle_alpha   90.00
_cell.angle_beta   90.00
_cell.angle_gamma   90.00
#
_symmetry.space_group_name_H-M   'P 1'
#
loop_
_entity.id
_entity.type
_entity.pdbx_description
1 polymer ?
#
loop_
_entity_poly.entity_id
_entity_poly.type
_entity_poly.pdbx_seq_one_letter_code
_entity_poly.pdbx_strand_id
1 'polypeptide(L)'
;MDEIQAENLLRQVESISEASLREKFDPSDLGLALDLCFTRGNQQMVANLIDKVINVYPLDGRILRVKALLLAKGGKAQDAIYLLSMVPPRDPYFLSCVELIGVVFANENQFNKAIETFSVLLTQEMEEGSRAFVLYQRAVCFQYQSDFKAAFEDCKEACELFFYDPDFFKEALFNFRLLWVNGDYVQCKEARNSMDDLVSFSEGVTEEFYAFGAYWLLMEWSMVARQPELALSYVQEYEAAEQVDEFRELQDRFLALKTFLQYYEKYLSLKACIQSVQKPTGPLTGRKPGAGVKGMSRYESEMEDYFRKIAPWKDDFERIKSQLNEQFESEFNFYEAFTL
;
A
#
# COMPACT_ATOMS: atom_id res chain seq x y z
N MET A 1 -9.26 0.27 -29.71
CA MET A 1 -8.17 -0.53 -30.31
C MET A 1 -7.72 -1.54 -29.28
N ASP A 2 -7.65 -2.82 -29.65
CA ASP A 2 -7.08 -3.86 -28.79
C ASP A 2 -5.57 -4.03 -29.03
N GLU A 3 -4.92 -4.90 -28.24
CA GLU A 3 -3.48 -5.15 -28.28
C GLU A 3 -3.00 -5.67 -29.65
N ILE A 4 -3.74 -6.63 -30.23
CA ILE A 4 -3.38 -7.24 -31.52
C ILE A 4 -3.48 -6.20 -32.63
N GLN A 5 -4.50 -5.34 -32.58
CA GLN A 5 -4.66 -4.22 -33.51
C GLN A 5 -3.53 -3.20 -33.34
N ALA A 6 -3.14 -2.86 -32.12
CA ALA A 6 -2.03 -1.94 -31.84
C ALA A 6 -0.70 -2.47 -32.39
N GLU A 7 -0.37 -3.74 -32.13
CA GLU A 7 0.84 -4.37 -32.66
C GLU A 7 0.84 -4.39 -34.20
N ASN A 8 -0.27 -4.78 -34.81
CA ASN A 8 -0.38 -4.83 -36.27
C ASN A 8 -0.23 -3.44 -36.90
N LEU A 9 -0.74 -2.40 -36.25
CA LEU A 9 -0.56 -1.02 -36.67
C LEU A 9 0.91 -0.60 -36.56
N LEU A 10 1.60 -0.90 -35.45
CA LEU A 10 3.03 -0.59 -35.31
C LEU A 10 3.92 -1.37 -36.29
N ARG A 11 3.56 -2.61 -36.65
CA ARG A 11 4.26 -3.38 -37.71
C ARG A 11 4.12 -2.71 -39.08
N GLN A 12 2.98 -2.09 -39.37
CA GLN A 12 2.82 -1.31 -40.60
C GLN A 12 3.71 -0.07 -40.57
N VAL A 13 3.77 0.62 -39.43
CA VAL A 13 4.65 1.80 -39.21
C VAL A 13 6.12 1.45 -39.44
N GLU A 14 6.57 0.26 -39.03
CA GLU A 14 7.94 -0.22 -39.27
C GLU A 14 8.31 -0.22 -40.77
N SER A 15 7.40 -0.73 -41.61
CA SER A 15 7.63 -0.92 -43.05
C SER A 15 7.50 0.33 -43.93
N ILE A 16 6.92 1.42 -43.42
CA ILE A 16 6.59 2.63 -44.18
C ILE A 16 7.62 3.74 -43.94
N SER A 17 7.91 4.62 -44.90
CA SER A 17 8.82 5.75 -44.69
C SER A 17 8.19 6.85 -43.81
N GLU A 18 9.00 7.65 -43.12
CA GLU A 18 8.53 8.78 -42.30
C GLU A 18 7.62 9.74 -43.08
N ALA A 19 7.97 10.05 -44.33
CA ALA A 19 7.19 10.93 -45.20
C ALA A 19 5.75 10.42 -45.42
N SER A 20 5.57 9.10 -45.48
CA SER A 20 4.26 8.47 -45.70
C SER A 20 3.49 8.20 -44.41
N LEU A 21 4.09 8.36 -43.23
CA LEU A 21 3.38 8.17 -41.96
C LEU A 21 2.29 9.22 -41.78
N ARG A 22 2.59 10.48 -42.12
CA ARG A 22 1.67 11.61 -41.93
C ARG A 22 0.41 11.52 -42.78
N GLU A 23 0.50 10.85 -43.92
CA GLU A 23 -0.62 10.67 -44.85
C GLU A 23 -1.52 9.49 -44.45
N LYS A 24 -0.98 8.51 -43.71
CA LYS A 24 -1.63 7.22 -43.50
C LYS A 24 -2.15 6.99 -42.09
N PHE A 25 -1.58 7.65 -41.10
CA PHE A 25 -1.89 7.38 -39.70
C PHE A 25 -2.20 8.66 -38.96
N ASP A 26 -3.27 8.63 -38.17
CA ASP A 26 -3.58 9.67 -37.22
C ASP A 26 -2.62 9.60 -36.01
N PRO A 27 -2.09 10.73 -35.51
CA PRO A 27 -1.21 10.71 -34.34
C PRO A 27 -1.87 10.14 -33.09
N SER A 28 -3.19 10.30 -32.90
CA SER A 28 -3.90 9.73 -31.77
C SER A 28 -3.90 8.19 -31.82
N ASP A 29 -4.11 7.61 -33.00
CA ASP A 29 -4.06 6.15 -33.18
C ASP A 29 -2.65 5.60 -32.97
N LEU A 30 -1.63 6.30 -33.49
CA LEU A 30 -0.23 5.92 -33.25
C LEU A 30 0.13 6.02 -31.76
N GLY A 31 -0.25 7.11 -31.10
CA GLY A 31 -0.01 7.30 -29.68
C GLY A 31 -0.69 6.23 -28.83
N LEU A 32 -1.94 5.85 -29.16
CA LEU A 32 -2.66 4.75 -28.50
C LEU A 32 -1.99 3.41 -28.73
N ALA A 33 -1.51 3.13 -29.94
CA ALA A 33 -0.85 1.87 -30.25
C ALA A 33 0.48 1.74 -29.49
N LEU A 34 1.29 2.82 -29.46
CA LEU A 34 2.55 2.87 -28.73
C LEU A 34 2.34 2.66 -27.23
N ASP A 35 1.34 3.32 -26.66
CA ASP A 35 0.98 3.23 -25.24
C ASP A 35 0.49 1.82 -24.84
N LEU A 36 -0.40 1.21 -25.64
CA LEU A 36 -0.87 -0.16 -25.43
C LEU A 36 0.27 -1.19 -25.54
N CYS A 37 1.13 -1.09 -26.56
CA CYS A 37 2.26 -1.99 -26.69
C CYS A 37 3.28 -1.80 -25.55
N PHE A 38 3.49 -0.57 -25.08
CA PHE A 38 4.39 -0.29 -23.96
C PHE A 38 3.87 -0.94 -22.66
N THR A 39 2.61 -0.72 -22.33
CA THR A 39 1.96 -1.23 -21.10
C THR A 39 1.83 -2.75 -21.09
N ARG A 40 1.71 -3.40 -22.25
CA ARG A 40 1.66 -4.87 -22.39
C ARG A 40 3.04 -5.55 -22.43
N GLY A 41 4.12 -4.80 -22.25
CA GLY A 41 5.47 -5.34 -22.17
C GLY A 41 6.22 -5.44 -23.50
N ASN A 42 5.63 -5.02 -24.63
CA ASN A 42 6.29 -4.95 -25.94
C ASN A 42 7.20 -3.71 -26.07
N GLN A 43 7.93 -3.37 -25.01
CA GLN A 43 8.71 -2.13 -24.90
C GLN A 43 9.82 -2.03 -25.96
N GLN A 44 10.41 -3.16 -26.37
CA GLN A 44 11.46 -3.17 -27.41
C GLN A 44 10.93 -2.70 -28.77
N MET A 45 9.71 -3.08 -29.13
CA MET A 45 9.07 -2.64 -30.37
C MET A 45 8.82 -1.13 -30.33
N VAL A 46 8.30 -0.64 -29.20
CA VAL A 46 8.07 0.80 -28.98
C VAL A 46 9.39 1.56 -29.06
N ALA A 47 10.45 1.09 -28.39
CA ALA A 47 11.77 1.72 -28.41
C ALA A 47 12.37 1.83 -29.81
N ASN A 48 12.13 0.85 -30.69
CA ASN A 48 12.63 0.86 -32.06
C ASN A 48 11.88 1.85 -32.97
N LEU A 49 10.60 2.14 -32.69
CA LEU A 49 9.73 2.91 -33.57
C LEU A 49 9.46 4.33 -33.09
N ILE A 50 9.55 4.59 -31.78
CA ILE A 50 9.10 5.84 -31.19
C ILE A 50 9.81 7.08 -31.75
N ASP A 51 11.12 6.99 -32.03
CA ASP A 51 11.88 8.13 -32.58
C ASP A 51 11.43 8.48 -34.00
N LYS A 52 11.12 7.46 -34.81
CA LYS A 52 10.55 7.61 -36.15
C LYS A 52 9.18 8.30 -36.10
N VAL A 53 8.34 7.96 -35.12
CA VAL A 53 7.02 8.57 -34.94
C VAL A 53 7.15 10.01 -34.45
N ILE A 54 8.05 10.29 -33.51
CA ILE A 54 8.34 11.64 -33.00
C ILE A 54 8.85 12.58 -34.10
N ASN A 55 9.70 12.09 -35.02
CA ASN A 55 10.18 12.89 -36.15
C ASN A 55 9.03 13.46 -37.01
N VAL A 56 7.89 12.75 -37.06
CA VAL A 56 6.70 13.16 -37.80
C VAL A 56 5.74 13.99 -36.93
N TYR A 57 5.64 13.65 -35.64
CA TYR A 57 4.73 14.27 -34.67
C TYR A 57 5.48 14.77 -33.42
N PRO A 58 6.32 15.82 -33.55
CA PRO A 58 7.33 16.15 -32.53
C PRO A 58 6.79 16.78 -31.24
N LEU A 59 5.51 17.15 -31.20
CA LEU A 59 4.88 17.84 -30.06
C LEU A 59 3.58 17.18 -29.60
N ASP A 60 3.28 15.97 -30.08
CA ASP A 60 2.11 15.23 -29.65
C ASP A 60 2.30 14.72 -28.21
N GLY A 61 1.46 15.18 -27.29
CA GLY A 61 1.62 14.91 -25.86
C GLY A 61 1.61 13.42 -25.52
N ARG A 62 0.79 12.62 -26.19
CA ARG A 62 0.71 11.18 -25.94
C ARG A 62 1.98 10.45 -26.39
N ILE A 63 2.45 10.74 -27.60
CA ILE A 63 3.67 10.15 -28.16
C ILE A 63 4.89 10.56 -27.31
N LEU A 64 5.01 11.84 -26.94
CA LEU A 64 6.08 12.33 -26.08
C LEU A 64 6.04 11.69 -24.68
N ARG A 65 4.85 11.46 -24.11
CA ARG A 65 4.68 10.74 -22.83
C ARG A 65 5.25 9.33 -22.89
N VAL A 66 4.95 8.56 -23.94
CA VAL A 66 5.47 7.19 -24.10
C VAL A 66 7.00 7.18 -24.23
N LYS A 67 7.58 8.12 -24.98
CA LYS A 67 9.05 8.24 -25.06
C LYS A 67 9.67 8.62 -23.72
N ALA A 68 9.05 9.54 -22.98
CA ALA A 68 9.52 9.95 -21.67
C ALA A 68 9.51 8.78 -20.67
N LEU A 69 8.49 7.90 -20.71
CA LEU A 69 8.47 6.67 -19.92
C LEU A 69 9.65 5.74 -20.25
N LEU A 70 9.95 5.53 -21.54
CA LEU A 70 11.12 4.75 -21.97
C LEU A 70 12.44 5.37 -21.48
N LEU A 71 12.56 6.69 -21.56
CA LEU A 71 13.75 7.42 -21.07
C LEU A 71 13.89 7.29 -19.55
N ALA A 72 12.81 7.46 -18.80
CA ALA A 72 12.80 7.33 -17.34
C ALA A 72 13.19 5.90 -16.90
N LYS A 73 12.59 4.86 -17.51
CA LYS A 73 12.99 3.45 -17.27
C LYS A 73 14.46 3.18 -17.63
N GLY A 74 14.98 3.88 -18.63
CA GLY A 74 16.39 3.82 -19.02
C GLY A 74 17.34 4.65 -18.15
N GLY A 75 16.89 5.23 -17.03
CA GLY A 75 17.70 6.05 -16.13
C GLY A 75 18.02 7.45 -16.67
N LYS A 76 17.31 7.91 -17.71
CA LYS A 76 17.49 9.23 -18.35
C LYS A 76 16.40 10.21 -17.90
N ALA A 77 16.26 10.40 -16.60
CA ALA A 77 15.20 11.20 -16.00
C ALA A 77 15.16 12.65 -16.51
N GLN A 78 16.31 13.30 -16.69
CA GLN A 78 16.36 14.69 -17.17
C GLN A 78 15.90 14.82 -18.63
N ASP A 79 16.26 13.87 -19.48
CA ASP A 79 15.79 13.84 -20.88
C ASP A 79 14.28 13.62 -20.93
N ALA A 80 13.74 12.75 -20.05
CA ALA A 80 12.31 12.52 -19.93
C ALA A 80 11.55 13.79 -19.52
N ILE A 81 12.02 14.50 -18.48
CA ILE A 81 11.43 15.76 -18.01
C ILE A 81 11.48 16.83 -19.10
N TYR A 82 12.63 16.98 -19.77
CA TYR A 82 12.78 17.94 -20.87
C TYR A 82 11.75 17.66 -21.97
N LEU A 83 11.61 16.40 -22.38
CA LEU A 83 10.67 16.01 -23.42
C LEU A 83 9.21 16.31 -23.03
N LEU A 84 8.81 15.99 -21.79
CA LEU A 84 7.47 16.28 -21.27
C LEU A 84 7.19 17.78 -21.18
N SER A 85 8.21 18.59 -20.86
CA SER A 85 8.07 20.06 -20.80
C SER A 85 7.84 20.73 -22.15
N MET A 86 8.06 20.02 -23.26
CA MET A 86 7.78 20.52 -24.61
C MET A 86 6.30 20.46 -24.99
N VAL A 87 5.49 19.70 -24.24
CA VAL A 87 4.06 19.52 -24.54
C VAL A 87 3.30 20.83 -24.28
N PRO A 88 2.57 21.38 -25.27
CA PRO A 88 1.92 22.67 -25.11
C PRO A 88 0.72 22.58 -24.15
N PRO A 89 0.41 23.62 -23.35
CA PRO A 89 -0.71 23.59 -22.38
C PRO A 89 -2.10 23.29 -22.93
N ARG A 90 -2.28 23.45 -24.25
CA ARG A 90 -3.55 23.15 -24.96
C ARG A 90 -3.66 21.70 -25.43
N ASP A 91 -2.60 20.91 -25.28
CA ASP A 91 -2.61 19.49 -25.64
C ASP A 91 -3.48 18.72 -24.63
N PRO A 92 -4.36 17.80 -25.08
CA PRO A 92 -5.19 17.00 -24.17
C PRO A 92 -4.40 16.18 -23.15
N TYR A 93 -3.15 15.83 -23.45
CA TYR A 93 -2.26 15.06 -22.57
C TYR A 93 -1.35 15.94 -21.72
N PHE A 94 -1.46 17.26 -21.78
CA PHE A 94 -0.61 18.18 -21.02
C PHE A 94 -0.61 17.86 -19.51
N LEU A 95 -1.78 17.68 -18.90
CA LEU A 95 -1.89 17.37 -17.47
C LEU A 95 -1.25 16.02 -17.13
N SER A 96 -1.46 15.00 -17.97
CA SER A 96 -0.83 13.69 -17.81
C SER A 96 0.70 13.74 -18.00
N CYS A 97 1.21 14.66 -18.81
CA CYS A 97 2.64 14.88 -18.93
C CYS A 97 3.23 15.56 -17.68
N VAL A 98 2.52 16.53 -17.11
CA VAL A 98 2.89 17.19 -15.84
C VAL A 98 2.87 16.19 -14.67
N GLU A 99 1.85 15.33 -14.62
CA GLU A 99 1.77 14.21 -13.67
C GLU A 99 3.03 13.33 -13.75
N LEU A 100 3.40 12.91 -14.97
CA LEU A 100 4.58 12.07 -15.18
C LEU A 100 5.89 12.79 -14.80
N ILE A 101 5.99 14.12 -14.99
CA ILE A 101 7.13 14.90 -14.49
C ILE A 101 7.24 14.76 -12.96
N GLY A 102 6.13 14.85 -12.24
CA GLY A 102 6.08 14.67 -10.79
C GLY A 102 6.55 13.27 -10.37
N VAL A 103 6.08 12.23 -11.06
CA VAL A 103 6.49 10.84 -10.83
C VAL A 103 7.99 10.65 -11.09
N VAL A 104 8.52 11.21 -12.18
CA VAL A 104 9.95 11.15 -12.48
C VAL A 104 10.78 11.85 -11.41
N PHE A 105 10.33 13.01 -10.88
CA PHE A 105 10.99 13.65 -9.74
C PHE A 105 10.97 12.77 -8.48
N ALA A 106 9.84 12.11 -8.20
CA ALA A 106 9.71 11.23 -7.04
C ALA A 106 10.68 10.04 -7.13
N ASN A 107 10.78 9.40 -8.30
CA ASN A 107 11.69 8.27 -8.54
C ASN A 107 13.17 8.67 -8.42
N GLU A 108 13.50 9.93 -8.73
CA GLU A 108 14.83 10.50 -8.53
C GLU A 108 15.08 11.00 -7.08
N ASN A 109 14.19 10.67 -6.14
CA ASN A 109 14.20 11.14 -4.75
C ASN A 109 14.16 12.67 -4.59
N GLN A 110 13.69 13.40 -5.63
CA GLN A 110 13.52 14.85 -5.61
C GLN A 110 12.12 15.22 -5.08
N PHE A 111 11.77 14.70 -3.90
CA PHE A 111 10.41 14.75 -3.33
C PHE A 111 9.83 16.17 -3.25
N ASN A 112 10.64 17.19 -2.90
CA ASN A 112 10.17 18.58 -2.88
C ASN A 112 9.65 19.04 -4.25
N LYS A 113 10.34 18.69 -5.34
CA LYS A 113 9.92 19.06 -6.70
C LYS A 113 8.71 18.26 -7.15
N ALA A 114 8.64 16.98 -6.77
CA ALA A 114 7.47 16.15 -7.02
C ALA A 114 6.23 16.73 -6.33
N ILE A 115 6.34 17.08 -5.04
CA ILE A 115 5.26 17.71 -4.25
C ILE A 115 4.83 19.05 -4.86
N GLU A 116 5.76 19.91 -5.26
CA GLU A 116 5.44 21.17 -5.93
C GLU A 116 4.68 20.91 -7.25
N THR A 117 5.17 19.96 -8.05
CA THR A 117 4.56 19.58 -9.33
C THR A 117 3.13 19.07 -9.14
N PHE A 118 2.92 18.12 -8.22
CA PHE A 118 1.60 17.59 -7.91
C PHE A 118 0.67 18.64 -7.29
N SER A 119 1.20 19.54 -6.46
CA SER A 119 0.41 20.62 -5.86
C SER A 119 -0.10 21.61 -6.90
N VAL A 120 0.74 21.97 -7.87
CA VAL A 120 0.30 22.78 -9.02
C VAL A 120 -0.74 22.01 -9.84
N LEU A 121 -0.52 20.73 -10.10
CA LEU A 121 -1.44 19.91 -10.87
C LEU A 121 -2.83 19.84 -10.21
N LEU A 122 -2.91 19.68 -8.88
CA LEU A 122 -4.16 19.63 -8.11
C LEU A 122 -4.97 20.93 -8.09
N THR A 123 -4.41 22.04 -8.59
CA THR A 123 -5.15 23.30 -8.83
C THR A 123 -5.92 23.30 -10.15
N GLN A 124 -5.68 22.33 -11.03
CA GLN A 124 -6.32 22.20 -12.34
C GLN A 124 -7.60 21.37 -12.24
N GLU A 125 -8.52 21.60 -13.17
CA GLU A 125 -9.69 20.72 -13.34
C GLU A 125 -9.26 19.37 -13.93
N MET A 126 -9.67 18.28 -13.27
CA MET A 126 -9.36 16.91 -13.66
C MET A 126 -10.46 15.96 -13.19
N GLU A 127 -10.55 14.79 -13.81
CA GLU A 127 -11.49 13.75 -13.40
C GLU A 127 -11.13 13.18 -12.00
N GLU A 128 -12.12 12.68 -11.27
CA GLU A 128 -11.96 12.21 -9.89
C GLU A 128 -10.85 11.16 -9.75
N GLY A 129 -10.77 10.20 -10.67
CA GLY A 129 -9.72 9.18 -10.67
C GLY A 129 -8.32 9.75 -10.90
N SER A 130 -8.17 10.70 -11.81
CA SER A 130 -6.88 11.39 -12.00
C SER A 130 -6.50 12.20 -10.77
N ARG A 131 -7.48 12.86 -10.13
CA ARG A 131 -7.25 13.60 -8.89
C ARG A 131 -6.79 12.70 -7.76
N ALA A 132 -7.46 11.58 -7.57
CA ALA A 132 -7.10 10.59 -6.56
C ALA A 132 -5.70 10.04 -6.78
N PHE A 133 -5.34 9.72 -8.02
CA PHE A 133 -3.99 9.28 -8.35
C PHE A 133 -2.93 10.34 -8.02
N VAL A 134 -3.16 11.61 -8.38
CA VAL A 134 -2.21 12.69 -8.08
C VAL A 134 -2.06 12.93 -6.57
N LEU A 135 -3.16 12.91 -5.81
CA LEU A 135 -3.13 13.00 -4.35
C LEU A 135 -2.32 11.85 -3.75
N TYR A 136 -2.57 10.62 -4.19
CA TYR A 136 -1.85 9.44 -3.75
C TYR A 136 -0.33 9.56 -4.02
N GLN A 137 0.07 9.97 -5.23
CA GLN A 137 1.49 10.16 -5.56
C GLN A 137 2.16 11.25 -4.71
N ARG A 138 1.43 12.33 -4.39
CA ARG A 138 1.92 13.38 -3.49
C ARG A 138 2.03 12.89 -2.04
N ALA A 139 1.08 12.07 -1.58
CA ALA A 139 1.13 11.45 -0.26
C ALA A 139 2.37 10.57 -0.07
N VAL A 140 2.71 9.75 -1.07
CA VAL A 140 3.94 8.96 -1.08
C VAL A 140 5.18 9.85 -0.94
N CYS A 141 5.21 11.00 -1.63
CA CYS A 141 6.32 11.95 -1.48
C CYS A 141 6.40 12.54 -0.06
N PHE A 142 5.28 12.93 0.54
CA PHE A 142 5.23 13.40 1.93
C PHE A 142 5.68 12.32 2.93
N GLN A 143 5.32 11.06 2.69
CA GLN A 143 5.77 9.91 3.49
C GLN A 143 7.30 9.81 3.50
N TYR A 144 7.94 9.87 2.34
CA TYR A 144 9.41 9.84 2.24
C TYR A 144 10.08 11.03 2.94
N GLN A 145 9.37 12.15 3.08
CA GLN A 145 9.82 13.31 3.86
C GLN A 145 9.48 13.23 5.36
N SER A 146 8.83 12.15 5.80
CA SER A 146 8.30 11.99 7.16
C SER A 146 7.26 13.04 7.55
N ASP A 147 6.64 13.72 6.57
CA ASP A 147 5.45 14.53 6.81
C ASP A 147 4.21 13.64 6.78
N PHE A 148 4.09 12.80 7.81
CA PHE A 148 3.01 11.82 7.91
C PHE A 148 1.64 12.48 8.00
N LYS A 149 1.56 13.74 8.43
CA LYS A 149 0.30 14.49 8.50
C LYS A 149 -0.19 14.83 7.09
N ALA A 150 0.65 15.46 6.28
CA ALA A 150 0.27 15.83 4.92
C ALA A 150 0.02 14.58 4.05
N ALA A 151 0.86 13.54 4.21
CA ALA A 151 0.67 12.27 3.53
C ALA A 151 -0.69 11.63 3.89
N PHE A 152 -1.07 11.71 5.16
CA PHE A 152 -2.34 11.18 5.63
C PHE A 152 -3.55 11.90 5.02
N GLU A 153 -3.52 13.23 5.02
CA GLU A 153 -4.59 14.06 4.45
C GLU A 153 -4.77 13.75 2.95
N ASP A 154 -3.68 13.65 2.20
CA ASP A 154 -3.71 13.33 0.77
C ASP A 154 -4.22 11.91 0.48
N CYS A 155 -3.74 10.89 1.21
CA CYS A 155 -4.21 9.52 1.03
C CYS A 155 -5.71 9.39 1.37
N LYS A 156 -6.18 10.10 2.41
CA LYS A 156 -7.60 10.12 2.77
C LYS A 156 -8.46 10.68 1.63
N GLU A 157 -8.13 11.88 1.14
CA GLU A 157 -8.87 12.51 0.04
C GLU A 157 -8.84 11.62 -1.22
N ALA A 158 -7.70 10.98 -1.50
CA ALA A 158 -7.57 10.06 -2.62
C ALA A 158 -8.52 8.85 -2.51
N CYS A 159 -8.60 8.23 -1.33
CA CYS A 159 -9.53 7.13 -1.05
C CYS A 159 -10.99 7.58 -1.18
N GLU A 160 -11.36 8.76 -0.69
CA GLU A 160 -12.71 9.29 -0.77
C GLU A 160 -13.15 9.57 -2.23
N LEU A 161 -12.21 10.00 -3.08
CA LEU A 161 -12.48 10.32 -4.49
C LEU A 161 -12.57 9.09 -5.39
N PHE A 162 -11.85 8.01 -5.08
CA PHE A 162 -11.70 6.87 -6.01
C PHE A 162 -11.86 5.52 -5.30
N PHE A 163 -12.84 5.45 -4.40
CA PHE A 163 -13.20 4.25 -3.64
C PHE A 163 -13.84 3.13 -4.47
N TYR A 164 -14.13 3.33 -5.75
CA TYR A 164 -14.79 2.34 -6.60
C TYR A 164 -13.81 1.48 -7.41
N ASP A 165 -12.51 1.80 -7.40
CA ASP A 165 -11.45 0.96 -7.98
C ASP A 165 -10.77 0.13 -6.88
N PRO A 166 -11.03 -1.19 -6.82
CA PRO A 166 -10.48 -2.05 -5.78
C PRO A 166 -8.95 -2.13 -5.75
N ASP A 167 -8.28 -2.00 -6.89
CA ASP A 167 -6.83 -2.15 -6.96
C ASP A 167 -6.14 -0.88 -6.46
N PHE A 168 -6.64 0.29 -6.87
CA PHE A 168 -6.19 1.58 -6.34
C PHE A 168 -6.41 1.66 -4.83
N PHE A 169 -7.60 1.30 -4.36
CA PHE A 169 -7.93 1.40 -2.94
C PHE A 169 -7.06 0.49 -2.06
N LYS A 170 -6.74 -0.73 -2.52
CA LYS A 170 -5.81 -1.62 -1.80
C LYS A 170 -4.42 -0.98 -1.65
N GLU A 171 -3.91 -0.37 -2.72
CA GLU A 171 -2.60 0.27 -2.71
C GLU A 171 -2.59 1.51 -1.79
N ALA A 172 -3.64 2.33 -1.88
CA ALA A 172 -3.82 3.49 -1.02
C ALA A 172 -3.92 3.08 0.46
N LEU A 173 -4.69 2.03 0.79
CA LEU A 173 -4.78 1.47 2.15
C LEU A 173 -3.44 0.94 2.66
N PHE A 174 -2.66 0.28 1.82
CA PHE A 174 -1.33 -0.22 2.22
C PHE A 174 -0.40 0.93 2.61
N ASN A 175 -0.40 2.03 1.85
CA ASN A 175 0.38 3.20 2.21
C ASN A 175 -0.19 3.92 3.43
N PHE A 176 -1.51 3.97 3.56
CA PHE A 176 -2.20 4.47 4.75
C PHE A 176 -1.77 3.70 6.02
N ARG A 177 -1.56 2.38 5.91
CA ARG A 177 -0.97 1.55 6.98
C ARG A 177 0.44 1.99 7.34
N LEU A 178 1.29 2.22 6.35
CA LEU A 178 2.67 2.64 6.59
C LEU A 178 2.73 4.01 7.27
N LEU A 179 1.87 4.95 6.86
CA LEU A 179 1.71 6.25 7.52
C LEU A 179 1.24 6.09 8.97
N TRP A 180 0.35 5.13 9.22
CA TRP A 180 -0.16 4.83 10.54
C TRP A 180 0.90 4.25 11.49
N VAL A 181 1.74 3.32 11.02
CA VAL A 181 2.82 2.72 11.85
C VAL A 181 3.88 3.75 12.23
N ASN A 182 4.12 4.72 11.35
CA ASN A 182 5.18 5.72 11.53
C ASN A 182 4.70 7.05 12.11
N GLY A 183 3.38 7.26 12.18
CA GLY A 183 2.76 8.46 12.72
C GLY A 183 2.80 8.54 14.25
N ASP A 184 2.57 9.74 14.78
CA ASP A 184 2.36 9.92 16.21
C ASP A 184 0.96 9.44 16.66
N TYR A 185 0.74 9.35 17.97
CA TYR A 185 -0.54 8.87 18.52
C TYR A 185 -1.76 9.67 18.04
N VAL A 186 -1.62 10.98 17.80
CA VAL A 186 -2.72 11.83 17.34
C VAL A 186 -3.06 11.46 15.91
N GLN A 187 -2.05 11.31 15.05
CA GLN A 187 -2.20 10.86 13.67
C GLN A 187 -2.79 9.44 13.61
N CYS A 188 -2.34 8.51 14.47
CA CYS A 188 -2.92 7.17 14.55
C CYS A 188 -4.42 7.20 14.89
N LYS A 189 -4.86 8.14 15.74
CA LYS A 189 -6.26 8.27 16.15
C LYS A 189 -7.11 8.88 15.03
N GLU A 190 -6.60 9.89 14.34
CA GLU A 190 -7.28 10.50 13.19
C GLU A 190 -7.37 9.53 12.00
N ALA A 191 -6.33 8.72 11.81
CA ALA A 191 -6.32 7.59 10.89
C ALA A 191 -7.41 6.58 11.19
N ARG A 192 -7.54 6.18 12.45
CA ARG A 192 -8.63 5.29 12.87
C ARG A 192 -10.00 5.87 12.52
N ASN A 193 -10.28 7.11 12.92
CA ASN A 193 -11.59 7.71 12.67
C ASN A 193 -11.88 7.77 11.16
N SER A 194 -10.88 8.08 10.35
CA SER A 194 -11.04 8.14 8.89
C SER A 194 -11.21 6.75 8.28
N MET A 195 -10.59 5.70 8.84
CA MET A 195 -10.87 4.31 8.45
C MET A 195 -12.29 3.90 8.83
N ASP A 196 -12.77 4.26 10.03
CA ASP A 196 -14.15 3.99 10.45
C ASP A 196 -15.14 4.69 9.48
N ASP A 197 -14.85 5.93 9.07
CA ASP A 197 -15.62 6.66 8.06
C ASP A 197 -15.57 5.95 6.70
N LEU A 198 -14.39 5.54 6.22
CA LEU A 198 -14.21 4.81 4.96
C LEU A 198 -14.93 3.46 4.95
N VAL A 199 -14.89 2.71 6.05
CA VAL A 199 -15.61 1.45 6.22
C VAL A 199 -17.11 1.69 6.12
N SER A 200 -17.62 2.68 6.84
CA SER A 200 -19.05 3.03 6.80
C SER A 200 -19.50 3.47 5.40
N PHE A 201 -18.61 4.09 4.63
CA PHE A 201 -18.86 4.50 3.26
C PHE A 201 -18.86 3.32 2.27
N SER A 202 -18.13 2.24 2.61
CA SER A 202 -17.96 1.05 1.76
C SER A 202 -19.04 -0.03 1.89
N GLU A 203 -20.05 0.15 2.76
CA GLU A 203 -21.19 -0.78 3.01
C GLU A 203 -22.12 -1.02 1.79
N GLY A 204 -21.64 -0.82 0.55
CA GLY A 204 -22.38 -1.11 -0.68
C GLY A 204 -21.52 -1.30 -1.94
N VAL A 205 -20.18 -1.33 -1.85
CA VAL A 205 -19.28 -1.54 -3.01
C VAL A 205 -18.24 -2.61 -2.64
N THR A 206 -18.24 -3.73 -3.37
CA THR A 206 -17.32 -4.88 -3.21
C THR A 206 -16.85 -5.10 -1.76
N GLU A 207 -17.83 -5.19 -0.86
CA GLU A 207 -17.75 -5.06 0.61
C GLU A 207 -16.64 -5.89 1.27
N GLU A 208 -16.28 -7.04 0.68
CA GLU A 208 -15.37 -8.03 1.26
C GLU A 208 -13.91 -7.55 1.37
N PHE A 209 -13.33 -6.93 0.33
CA PHE A 209 -11.93 -6.49 0.39
C PHE A 209 -11.73 -5.20 1.20
N TYR A 210 -12.74 -4.33 1.19
CA TYR A 210 -12.75 -3.04 1.88
C TYR A 210 -12.90 -3.22 3.39
N ALA A 211 -13.88 -4.02 3.80
CA ALA A 211 -14.03 -4.44 5.19
C ALA A 211 -12.76 -5.16 5.63
N PHE A 212 -12.21 -6.07 4.81
CA PHE A 212 -11.05 -6.86 5.19
C PHE A 212 -9.78 -6.02 5.46
N GLY A 213 -9.44 -5.08 4.58
CA GLY A 213 -8.28 -4.22 4.75
C GLY A 213 -8.40 -3.30 5.97
N ALA A 214 -9.55 -2.65 6.13
CA ALA A 214 -9.81 -1.77 7.27
C ALA A 214 -9.88 -2.53 8.60
N TYR A 215 -10.44 -3.73 8.57
CA TYR A 215 -10.54 -4.61 9.72
C TYR A 215 -9.19 -5.14 10.17
N TRP A 216 -8.33 -5.52 9.23
CA TRP A 216 -6.97 -5.94 9.52
C TRP A 216 -6.14 -4.80 10.13
N LEU A 217 -6.36 -3.57 9.65
CA LEU A 217 -5.79 -2.35 10.21
C LEU A 217 -6.28 -2.05 11.64
N LEU A 218 -7.59 -2.19 11.89
CA LEU A 218 -8.20 -2.04 13.22
C LEU A 218 -7.69 -3.11 14.22
N MET A 219 -7.47 -4.33 13.73
CA MET A 219 -6.87 -5.44 14.46
C MET A 219 -5.40 -5.18 14.80
N GLU A 220 -4.59 -4.71 13.85
CA GLU A 220 -3.20 -4.33 14.16
C GLU A 220 -3.14 -3.15 15.14
N TRP A 221 -4.03 -2.17 14.99
CA TRP A 221 -4.13 -1.02 15.90
C TRP A 221 -4.45 -1.42 17.33
N SER A 222 -5.46 -2.27 17.53
CA SER A 222 -5.84 -2.76 18.86
C SER A 222 -4.72 -3.57 19.52
N MET A 223 -3.89 -4.26 18.74
CA MET A 223 -2.69 -4.93 19.24
C MET A 223 -1.58 -3.93 19.65
N VAL A 224 -1.28 -2.94 18.81
CA VAL A 224 -0.26 -1.91 19.08
C VAL A 224 -0.67 -0.99 20.23
N ALA A 225 -1.93 -0.60 20.29
CA ALA A 225 -2.52 0.23 21.35
C ALA A 225 -2.74 -0.52 22.67
N ARG A 226 -2.47 -1.84 22.70
CA ARG A 226 -2.74 -2.74 23.85
C ARG A 226 -4.19 -2.69 24.33
N GLN A 227 -5.12 -2.67 23.39
CA GLN A 227 -6.57 -2.76 23.61
C GLN A 227 -7.13 -4.01 22.90
N PRO A 228 -6.68 -5.21 23.29
CA PRO A 228 -7.06 -6.47 22.63
C PRO A 228 -8.57 -6.76 22.68
N GLU A 229 -9.31 -6.19 23.63
CA GLU A 229 -10.76 -6.35 23.73
C GLU A 229 -11.50 -5.68 22.57
N LEU A 230 -10.93 -4.59 22.05
CA LEU A 230 -11.47 -3.86 20.90
C LEU A 230 -11.14 -4.56 19.58
N ALA A 231 -9.97 -5.21 19.49
CA ALA A 231 -9.69 -6.17 18.42
C ALA A 231 -10.78 -7.23 18.33
N LEU A 232 -11.14 -7.77 19.50
CA LEU A 232 -12.07 -8.86 19.65
C LEU A 232 -13.51 -8.48 19.27
N SER A 233 -13.95 -7.25 19.55
CA SER A 233 -15.30 -6.79 19.16
C SER A 233 -15.43 -6.67 17.64
N TYR A 234 -14.39 -6.18 16.96
CA TYR A 234 -14.36 -6.20 15.50
C TYR A 234 -14.44 -7.64 15.00
N VAL A 235 -13.61 -8.58 15.53
CA VAL A 235 -13.68 -10.05 15.25
C VAL A 235 -15.12 -10.56 15.22
N GLN A 236 -15.89 -10.21 16.24
CA GLN A 236 -17.26 -10.68 16.44
C GLN A 236 -18.28 -10.04 15.50
N GLU A 237 -18.11 -8.76 15.15
CA GLU A 237 -19.00 -8.05 14.23
C GLU A 237 -18.89 -8.59 12.79
N TYR A 238 -17.67 -8.93 12.34
CA TYR A 238 -17.47 -9.54 11.01
C TYR A 238 -17.90 -11.01 10.96
N GLU A 239 -17.65 -11.79 12.02
CA GLU A 239 -18.16 -13.18 12.12
C GLU A 239 -19.69 -13.22 12.02
N ALA A 240 -20.38 -12.16 12.44
CA ALA A 240 -21.83 -12.05 12.34
C ALA A 240 -22.35 -11.67 10.94
N ALA A 241 -21.48 -11.27 10.00
CA ALA A 241 -21.85 -10.75 8.67
C ALA A 241 -22.09 -11.83 7.59
N GLU A 242 -22.08 -13.12 7.93
CA GLU A 242 -22.43 -14.27 7.03
C GLU A 242 -21.72 -14.32 5.64
N GLN A 243 -20.44 -13.95 5.53
CA GLN A 243 -19.65 -14.13 4.28
C GLN A 243 -18.90 -15.48 4.23
N VAL A 244 -18.96 -16.17 3.08
CA VAL A 244 -18.84 -17.64 2.94
C VAL A 244 -17.53 -18.12 2.28
N ASP A 245 -17.01 -19.23 2.81
CA ASP A 245 -16.02 -20.22 2.31
C ASP A 245 -14.59 -19.81 1.90
N GLU A 246 -14.34 -18.66 1.27
CA GLU A 246 -12.96 -18.31 0.81
C GLU A 246 -12.02 -17.87 1.94
N PHE A 247 -12.57 -17.61 3.14
CA PHE A 247 -11.83 -16.98 4.24
C PHE A 247 -11.62 -17.88 5.46
N ARG A 248 -11.85 -19.19 5.34
CA ARG A 248 -11.66 -20.14 6.45
C ARG A 248 -10.25 -20.14 7.02
N GLU A 249 -9.24 -20.08 6.15
CA GLU A 249 -7.84 -19.98 6.57
C GLU A 249 -7.57 -18.72 7.38
N LEU A 250 -8.26 -17.64 7.03
CA LEU A 250 -8.03 -16.35 7.62
C LEU A 250 -8.84 -16.16 8.92
N GLN A 251 -10.05 -16.73 8.99
CA GLN A 251 -10.76 -17.01 10.24
C GLN A 251 -9.90 -17.87 11.18
N ASP A 252 -9.23 -18.91 10.67
CA ASP A 252 -8.34 -19.76 11.46
C ASP A 252 -7.12 -18.97 11.97
N ARG A 253 -6.51 -18.11 11.12
CA ARG A 253 -5.43 -17.18 11.51
C ARG A 253 -5.93 -16.17 12.57
N PHE A 254 -7.15 -15.65 12.46
CA PHE A 254 -7.76 -14.78 13.45
C PHE A 254 -8.08 -15.51 14.76
N LEU A 255 -8.58 -16.73 14.71
CA LEU A 255 -8.85 -17.55 15.89
C LEU A 255 -7.56 -17.88 16.63
N ALA A 256 -6.48 -18.15 15.90
CA ALA A 256 -5.14 -18.32 16.45
C ALA A 256 -4.63 -17.05 17.13
N LEU A 257 -4.82 -15.87 16.51
CA LEU A 257 -4.43 -14.58 17.07
C LEU A 257 -5.23 -14.20 18.32
N LYS A 258 -6.56 -14.39 18.29
CA LYS A 258 -7.49 -14.25 19.43
C LYS A 258 -7.06 -15.13 20.60
N THR A 259 -6.72 -16.38 20.31
CA THR A 259 -6.21 -17.33 21.30
C THR A 259 -4.88 -16.84 21.90
N PHE A 260 -3.95 -16.38 21.06
CA PHE A 260 -2.67 -15.83 21.49
C PHE A 260 -2.83 -14.60 22.42
N LEU A 261 -3.69 -13.64 22.06
CA LEU A 261 -3.92 -12.42 22.85
C LEU A 261 -4.50 -12.74 24.24
N GLN A 262 -5.46 -13.67 24.32
CA GLN A 262 -6.02 -14.14 25.60
C GLN A 262 -4.95 -14.79 26.50
N TYR A 263 -3.99 -15.50 25.91
CA TYR A 263 -2.86 -16.05 26.67
C TYR A 263 -1.87 -14.95 27.10
N TYR A 264 -1.63 -13.96 26.25
CA TYR A 264 -0.74 -12.84 26.55
C TYR A 264 -1.25 -11.96 27.70
N GLU A 265 -2.56 -11.67 27.77
CA GLU A 265 -3.17 -10.96 28.90
C GLU A 265 -3.02 -11.69 30.22
N LYS A 266 -3.23 -13.01 30.22
CA LYS A 266 -3.01 -13.86 31.40
C LYS A 266 -1.55 -13.81 31.82
N TYR A 267 -0.62 -13.87 30.87
CA TYR A 267 0.81 -13.71 31.12
C TYR A 267 1.16 -12.34 31.74
N LEU A 268 0.61 -11.24 31.21
CA LEU A 268 0.84 -9.90 31.77
C LEU A 268 0.27 -9.76 33.19
N SER A 269 -0.93 -10.28 33.42
CA SER A 269 -1.57 -10.31 34.75
C SER A 269 -0.73 -11.10 35.76
N LEU A 270 -0.20 -12.25 35.33
CA LEU A 270 0.68 -13.08 36.12
C LEU A 270 2.01 -12.38 36.43
N LYS A 271 2.59 -11.69 35.45
CA LYS A 271 3.83 -10.92 35.61
C LYS A 271 3.64 -9.74 36.58
N ALA A 272 2.54 -9.03 36.47
CA ALA A 272 2.18 -7.95 37.40
C ALA A 272 2.00 -8.47 38.84
N CYS A 273 1.37 -9.64 38.99
CA CYS A 273 1.22 -10.29 40.29
C CYS A 273 2.58 -10.70 40.90
N ILE A 274 3.49 -11.31 40.12
CA ILE A 274 4.87 -11.61 40.57
C ILE A 274 5.60 -10.34 41.00
N GLN A 275 5.52 -9.27 40.21
CA GLN A 275 6.18 -7.99 40.52
C GLN A 275 5.61 -7.32 41.78
N SER A 276 4.32 -7.50 42.06
CA SER A 276 3.67 -7.00 43.27
C SER A 276 4.15 -7.73 44.54
N VAL A 277 4.43 -9.03 44.43
CA VAL A 277 4.98 -9.86 45.52
C VAL A 277 6.48 -9.59 45.75
N GLN A 278 7.19 -9.14 44.70
CA GLN A 278 8.63 -8.82 44.78
C GLN A 278 8.94 -7.40 45.29
N LYS A 279 7.96 -6.50 45.42
CA LYS A 279 8.19 -5.20 46.09
C LYS A 279 8.36 -5.44 47.60
N PRO A 280 9.55 -5.20 48.19
CA PRO A 280 9.74 -5.40 49.61
C PRO A 280 8.99 -4.30 50.36
N THR A 281 7.85 -4.63 50.95
CA THR A 281 7.19 -3.75 51.92
C THR A 281 7.97 -3.79 53.23
N GLY A 282 9.00 -2.94 53.34
CA GLY A 282 9.68 -2.61 54.59
C GLY A 282 11.08 -3.21 54.77
N PRO A 283 11.91 -2.59 55.64
CA PRO A 283 13.26 -3.07 55.92
C PRO A 283 13.19 -4.45 56.60
N LEU A 284 13.73 -5.47 55.93
CA LEU A 284 13.76 -6.85 56.42
C LEU A 284 14.81 -7.00 57.53
N THR A 285 14.44 -6.68 58.76
CA THR A 285 15.16 -7.15 59.95
C THR A 285 14.53 -8.46 60.43
N GLY A 286 15.17 -9.60 60.14
CA GLY A 286 15.06 -10.78 61.02
C GLY A 286 14.33 -12.03 60.54
N ARG A 287 14.32 -12.38 59.25
CA ARG A 287 13.86 -13.74 58.82
C ARG A 287 15.01 -14.63 58.37
N LYS A 288 15.07 -15.83 58.96
CA LYS A 288 16.05 -16.88 58.64
C LYS A 288 15.84 -17.43 57.22
N PRO A 289 16.91 -17.69 56.46
CA PRO A 289 16.84 -18.34 55.16
C PRO A 289 16.37 -19.80 55.34
N GLY A 290 15.27 -20.18 54.68
CA GLY A 290 14.77 -21.56 54.67
C GLY A 290 13.27 -21.75 54.89
N ALA A 291 12.52 -20.71 55.26
CA ALA A 291 11.06 -20.79 55.29
C ALA A 291 10.50 -20.48 53.88
N GLY A 292 10.39 -21.52 53.05
CA GLY A 292 9.76 -21.42 51.73
C GLY A 292 8.37 -20.80 51.82
N VAL A 293 8.09 -19.84 50.95
CA VAL A 293 6.78 -19.17 50.86
C VAL A 293 5.76 -20.21 50.40
N LYS A 294 4.84 -20.59 51.29
CA LYS A 294 3.76 -21.59 51.05
C LYS A 294 2.79 -21.26 49.89
N GLY A 295 3.04 -20.19 49.14
CA GLY A 295 2.30 -19.80 47.93
C GLY A 295 3.06 -20.04 46.61
N MET A 296 4.37 -20.32 46.64
CA MET A 296 5.16 -20.55 45.42
C MET A 296 4.75 -21.86 44.70
N SER A 297 4.40 -22.91 45.44
CA SER A 297 4.05 -24.21 44.82
C SER A 297 2.77 -24.17 43.99
N ARG A 298 1.81 -23.28 44.33
CA ARG A 298 0.62 -23.06 43.52
C ARG A 298 0.96 -22.31 42.23
N TYR A 299 1.84 -21.31 42.33
CA TYR A 299 2.30 -20.51 41.21
C TYR A 299 3.18 -21.31 40.23
N GLU A 300 4.05 -22.17 40.74
CA GLU A 300 4.85 -23.12 39.96
C GLU A 300 3.97 -24.15 39.25
N SER A 301 2.94 -24.66 39.93
CA SER A 301 1.96 -25.56 39.32
C SER A 301 1.10 -24.88 38.24
N GLU A 302 0.71 -23.62 38.43
CA GLU A 302 -0.03 -22.83 37.43
C GLU A 302 0.87 -22.47 36.23
N MET A 303 2.16 -22.22 36.45
CA MET A 303 3.17 -22.01 35.39
C MET A 303 3.48 -23.29 34.61
N GLU A 304 3.63 -24.44 35.27
CA GLU A 304 3.80 -25.73 34.59
C GLU A 304 2.57 -26.12 33.77
N ASP A 305 1.36 -25.90 34.29
CA ASP A 305 0.11 -26.12 33.56
C ASP A 305 -0.02 -25.16 32.36
N TYR A 306 0.40 -23.90 32.51
CA TYR A 306 0.49 -22.93 31.42
C TYR A 306 1.47 -23.36 30.34
N PHE A 307 2.72 -23.72 30.68
CA PHE A 307 3.72 -24.18 29.73
C PHE A 307 3.32 -25.49 29.04
N ARG A 308 2.65 -26.40 29.76
CA ARG A 308 2.15 -27.66 29.21
C ARG A 308 0.99 -27.45 28.22
N LYS A 309 0.18 -26.39 28.38
CA LYS A 309 -0.92 -26.03 27.46
C LYS A 309 -0.44 -25.33 26.17
N ILE A 310 0.64 -24.55 26.24
CA ILE A 310 1.20 -23.86 25.06
C ILE A 310 2.28 -24.67 24.33
N ALA A 311 2.88 -25.67 24.97
CA ALA A 311 3.93 -26.51 24.38
C ALA A 311 3.54 -27.18 23.04
N PRO A 312 2.30 -27.67 22.83
CA PRO A 312 1.90 -28.25 21.53
C PRO A 312 1.85 -27.22 20.39
N TRP A 313 1.68 -25.94 20.72
CA TRP A 313 1.46 -24.86 19.75
C TRP A 313 2.75 -24.12 19.39
N LYS A 314 3.86 -24.42 20.06
CA LYS A 314 5.15 -23.78 19.79
C LYS A 314 5.64 -24.09 18.38
N ASP A 315 5.49 -25.35 17.96
CA ASP A 315 5.91 -25.79 16.64
C ASP A 315 4.92 -25.32 15.56
N ASP A 316 3.62 -25.25 15.87
CA ASP A 316 2.61 -24.64 15.00
C ASP A 316 2.83 -23.11 14.83
N PHE A 317 3.25 -22.42 15.89
CA PHE A 317 3.55 -20.98 15.85
C PHE A 317 4.78 -20.67 14.99
N GLU A 318 5.88 -21.42 15.16
CA GLU A 318 7.06 -21.26 14.30
C GLU A 318 6.76 -21.67 12.85
N ARG A 319 5.90 -22.68 12.63
CA ARG A 319 5.41 -23.05 11.29
C ARG A 319 4.60 -21.93 10.64
N ILE A 320 3.60 -21.38 11.35
CA ILE A 320 2.74 -20.29 10.85
C ILE A 320 3.58 -19.03 10.58
N LYS A 321 4.51 -18.70 11.47
CA LYS A 321 5.44 -17.59 11.28
C LYS A 321 6.36 -17.78 10.06
N SER A 322 6.87 -18.99 9.85
CA SER A 322 7.68 -19.32 8.67
C SER A 322 6.86 -19.25 7.38
N GLN A 323 5.64 -19.76 7.38
CA GLN A 323 4.74 -19.73 6.22
C GLN A 323 4.31 -18.31 5.88
N LEU A 324 4.01 -17.48 6.88
CA LEU A 324 3.73 -16.07 6.70
C LEU A 324 4.94 -15.35 6.10
N ASN A 325 6.14 -15.57 6.63
CA ASN A 325 7.35 -14.93 6.10
C ASN A 325 7.66 -15.36 4.65
N GLU A 326 7.54 -16.65 4.31
CA GLU A 326 7.74 -17.13 2.92
C GLU A 326 6.67 -16.58 1.96
N GLN A 327 5.41 -16.51 2.40
CA GLN A 327 4.32 -15.99 1.59
C GLN A 327 4.47 -14.47 1.40
N PHE A 328 4.82 -13.73 2.46
CA PHE A 328 5.12 -12.30 2.39
C PHE A 328 6.34 -11.99 1.50
N GLU A 329 7.42 -12.77 1.58
CA GLU A 329 8.57 -12.60 0.67
C GLU A 329 8.19 -12.94 -0.77
N SER A 330 7.33 -13.94 -1.01
CA SER A 330 6.87 -14.30 -2.36
C SER A 330 5.95 -13.25 -2.99
N GLU A 331 5.05 -12.66 -2.19
CA GLU A 331 4.15 -11.59 -2.62
C GLU A 331 4.94 -10.28 -2.80
N PHE A 332 5.85 -9.95 -1.89
CA PHE A 332 6.72 -8.78 -2.03
C PHE A 332 7.62 -8.84 -3.28
N ASN A 333 8.21 -10.01 -3.59
CA ASN A 333 8.96 -10.23 -4.83
C ASN A 333 8.06 -10.23 -6.09
N PHE A 334 6.79 -10.61 -5.96
CA PHE A 334 5.80 -10.51 -7.04
C PHE A 334 5.43 -9.05 -7.34
N TYR A 335 5.40 -8.17 -6.33
CA TYR A 335 5.05 -6.76 -6.49
C TYR A 335 6.24 -5.83 -6.83
N GLU A 336 7.48 -6.17 -6.45
CA GLU A 336 8.69 -5.50 -6.98
C GLU A 336 8.80 -5.63 -8.51
N ALA A 337 8.25 -6.72 -9.08
CA ALA A 337 8.20 -6.91 -10.53
C ALA A 337 7.22 -5.97 -11.26
N PHE A 338 6.31 -5.31 -10.53
CA PHE A 338 5.37 -4.32 -11.08
C PHE A 338 5.82 -2.86 -10.89
N THR A 339 6.83 -2.62 -10.04
CA THR A 339 7.33 -1.28 -9.71
C THR A 339 8.69 -0.94 -10.35
N LEU A 340 9.20 -1.79 -11.24
CA LEU A 340 10.31 -1.52 -12.18
C LEU A 340 9.82 -1.44 -13.64
#